data_AF-A0A925WCR5-F1
#
_entry.id   AF-A0A925WCR5-F1
#
_cell.length_a   1.000
_cell.length_b   1.000
_cell.length_c   1.000
_cell.angle_alpha   90.00
_cell.angle_beta   90.00
_cell.angle_gamma   90.00
#
_symmetry.space_group_name_H-M   'P 1'
#
loop_
_entity.id
_entity.type
_entity.pdbx_description
1 polymer ?
#
loop_
_entity_poly.entity_id
_entity_poly.type
_entity_poly.pdbx_seq_one_letter_code
_entity_poly.pdbx_strand_id
1 'polypeptide(L)' 'MNVTQENLEAAQRRLELARQAFKEFYAQCFWSSDPEHRVVEADIPWIIRNLRHHGGHRGYRIVAELCR' A
#
# COMPACT_ATOMS: atom_id res chain seq x y z
N MET A 1 21.99 -5.49 14.47
CA MET A 1 21.00 -6.21 13.64
C MET A 1 21.63 -6.45 12.28
N ASN A 2 21.35 -7.58 11.63
CA ASN A 2 21.91 -7.90 10.30
C ASN A 2 21.08 -7.19 9.20
N VAL A 3 21.75 -6.58 8.23
CA VAL A 3 21.15 -5.86 7.08
C VAL A 3 20.06 -6.66 6.37
N THR A 4 20.22 -7.99 6.24
CA THR A 4 19.20 -8.85 5.64
C THR A 4 17.90 -8.88 6.45
N GLN A 5 18.00 -8.86 7.79
CA GLN A 5 16.82 -8.85 8.67
C GLN A 5 16.12 -7.49 8.61
N GLU A 6 16.88 -6.39 8.61
CA GLU A 6 16.34 -5.03 8.48
C GLU A 6 15.58 -4.82 7.17
N ASN A 7 16.11 -5.36 6.06
CA ASN A 7 15.44 -5.29 4.75
C ASN A 7 14.15 -6.10 4.71
N LEU A 8 14.11 -7.29 5.34
CA LEU A 8 12.91 -8.11 5.42
C LEU A 8 11.82 -7.44 6.26
N GLU A 9 12.20 -6.84 7.40
CA GLU A 9 11.27 -6.08 8.22
C GLU A 9 10.72 -4.84 7.49
N ALA A 10 11.57 -4.13 6.72
CA ALA A 10 11.13 -2.99 5.93
C ALA A 10 10.14 -3.42 4.85
N ALA A 11 10.42 -4.51 4.12
CA ALA A 11 9.52 -5.08 3.12
C ALA A 11 8.17 -5.50 3.75
N GLN A 12 8.21 -6.14 4.92
CA GLN A 12 7.00 -6.56 5.64
C GLN A 12 6.15 -5.35 6.07
N ARG A 13 6.77 -4.32 6.67
CA ARG A 13 6.07 -3.08 7.05
C ARG A 13 5.43 -2.39 5.85
N ARG A 14 6.14 -2.36 4.72
CA ARG A 14 5.64 -1.78 3.46
C ARG A 14 4.43 -2.55 2.92
N LEU A 15 4.44 -3.88 2.99
CA LEU A 15 3.31 -4.72 2.59
C LEU A 15 2.10 -4.55 3.51
N GLU A 16 2.32 -4.45 4.82
CA GLU A 16 1.25 -4.18 5.80
C GLU A 16 0.61 -2.82 5.59
N LEU A 17 1.41 -1.78 5.31
CA LEU A 17 0.91 -0.46 4.97
C LEU A 17 0.04 -0.50 3.70
N ALA A 18 0.46 -1.23 2.67
CA ALA A 18 -0.32 -1.39 1.44
C ALA A 18 -1.67 -2.07 1.70
N ARG A 19 -1.70 -3.11 2.53
CA ARG A 19 -2.94 -3.80 2.96
C ARG A 19 -3.87 -2.88 3.74
N GLN A 20 -3.32 -2.09 4.65
CA GLN A 20 -4.10 -1.13 5.43
C GLN A 20 -4.70 -0.06 4.53
N ALA A 21 -3.89 0.48 3.61
CA ALA A 21 -4.34 1.50 2.67
C ALA A 21 -5.43 0.98 1.73
N PHE A 22 -5.34 -0.27 1.25
CA PHE A 22 -6.39 -0.90 0.45
C PHE A 22 -7.74 -0.91 1.17
N LYS A 23 -7.74 -1.32 2.45
CA LYS A 23 -8.96 -1.35 3.27
C LYS A 23 -9.51 0.04 3.57
N GLU A 24 -8.65 0.95 4.02
CA GLU A 24 -9.07 2.31 4.40
C GLU A 24 -9.62 3.10 3.22
N PHE A 25 -9.01 2.96 2.04
CA PHE A 25 -9.39 3.69 0.84
C PHE A 25 -10.27 2.89 -0.11
N TYR A 26 -10.81 1.73 0.32
CA TYR A 26 -11.53 0.81 -0.58
C TYR A 26 -12.62 1.52 -1.38
N ALA A 27 -13.56 2.17 -0.71
CA ALA A 27 -14.69 2.84 -1.35
C ALA A 27 -14.27 4.02 -2.25
N GLN A 28 -13.13 4.65 -1.98
CA GLN A 28 -12.66 5.84 -2.69
C GLN A 28 -11.75 5.49 -3.88
N CYS A 29 -10.84 4.54 -3.70
CA CYS A 29 -9.75 4.26 -4.63
C CYS A 29 -9.88 2.89 -5.31
N PHE A 30 -10.66 1.96 -4.75
CA PHE A 30 -10.66 0.56 -5.16
C PHE A 30 -12.07 -0.04 -5.32
N TRP A 31 -13.11 0.80 -5.41
CA TRP A 31 -14.52 0.39 -5.39
C TRP A 31 -14.90 -0.65 -6.46
N SER A 32 -14.16 -0.70 -7.57
CA SER A 32 -14.35 -1.63 -8.69
C SER A 32 -13.55 -2.93 -8.57
N SER A 33 -12.74 -3.08 -7.53
CA SER A 33 -11.91 -4.27 -7.30
C SER A 33 -12.69 -5.33 -6.53
N ASP A 34 -12.13 -6.53 -6.41
CA ASP A 34 -12.67 -7.54 -5.49
C ASP A 34 -12.46 -7.08 -4.03
N PRO A 35 -13.52 -6.93 -3.21
CA PRO A 35 -13.40 -6.55 -1.80
C PRO A 35 -12.63 -7.58 -0.95
N GLU A 36 -12.55 -8.83 -1.40
CA GLU A 36 -11.82 -9.89 -0.73
C GLU A 36 -10.37 -10.05 -1.25
N HIS A 37 -9.94 -9.19 -2.18
CA HIS A 37 -8.60 -9.23 -2.75
C HIS A 37 -7.52 -9.18 -1.67
N ARG A 38 -6.63 -10.17 -1.67
CA ARG A 38 -5.50 -10.24 -0.75
C ARG A 38 -4.30 -9.53 -1.34
N VAL A 39 -4.05 -8.31 -0.87
CA VAL A 39 -2.88 -7.52 -1.31
C VAL A 39 -1.57 -8.26 -1.03
N VAL A 40 -0.80 -8.48 -2.09
CA VAL A 40 0.57 -9.02 -2.10
C VAL A 40 1.57 -7.96 -2.56
N GLU A 41 2.87 -8.25 -2.49
CA GLU A 41 3.93 -7.29 -2.82
C GLU A 41 3.84 -6.77 -4.27
N ALA A 42 3.47 -7.64 -5.21
CA ALA A 42 3.28 -7.29 -6.61
C ALA A 42 2.15 -6.26 -6.85
N ASP A 43 1.24 -6.09 -5.89
CA ASP A 43 0.13 -5.14 -5.99
C ASP A 43 0.52 -3.73 -5.56
N ILE A 44 1.67 -3.55 -4.90
CA ILE A 44 2.05 -2.24 -4.34
C ILE A 44 2.11 -1.14 -5.41
N PRO A 45 2.62 -1.37 -6.64
CA PRO A 45 2.53 -0.39 -7.72
C PRO A 45 1.08 0.01 -8.06
N TRP A 46 0.15 -0.95 -8.02
CA TRP A 46 -1.28 -0.69 -8.25
C TRP A 46 -1.91 0.10 -7.11
N ILE A 47 -1.59 -0.23 -5.85
CA ILE A 47 -2.01 0.55 -4.67
C ILE A 47 -1.51 2.01 -4.79
N ILE A 48 -0.21 2.20 -5.09
CA ILE A 48 0.39 3.52 -5.24
C ILE A 48 -0.32 4.34 -6.32
N ARG A 49 -0.60 3.73 -7.48
CA ARG A 49 -1.28 4.41 -8.59
C ARG A 49 -2.66 4.90 -8.17
N ASN A 50 -3.47 4.05 -7.56
CA ASN A 50 -4.84 4.41 -7.16
C ASN A 50 -4.86 5.47 -6.04
N LEU A 51 -3.98 5.36 -5.04
CA LEU A 51 -3.86 6.36 -3.99
C LEU A 51 -3.43 7.74 -4.52
N ARG A 52 -2.51 7.79 -5.49
CA ARG A 52 -2.11 9.05 -6.15
C ARG A 52 -3.27 9.69 -6.92
N HIS A 53 -4.04 8.89 -7.65
CA HIS A 53 -5.12 9.41 -8.50
C HIS A 53 -6.37 9.79 -7.72
N HIS A 54 -6.70 9.02 -6.67
CA HIS A 54 -8.02 9.11 -6.04
C HIS A 54 -7.96 9.36 -4.54
N GLY A 55 -6.83 9.11 -3.86
CA GLY A 55 -6.73 9.16 -2.39
C GLY A 55 -6.55 10.55 -1.78
N GLY A 56 -6.45 11.60 -2.60
CA GLY A 56 -6.26 12.98 -2.15
C GLY A 56 -5.02 13.16 -1.27
N HIS A 57 -5.02 14.17 -0.41
CA HIS A 57 -3.85 14.51 0.41
C HIS A 57 -3.41 13.36 1.35
N ARG A 58 -4.36 12.61 1.95
CA ARG A 58 -4.01 11.46 2.80
C ARG A 58 -3.38 10.33 1.98
N GLY A 59 -3.94 10.00 0.82
CA GLY A 59 -3.38 9.00 -0.08
C GLY A 59 -1.95 9.33 -0.52
N TYR A 60 -1.67 10.59 -0.86
CA TYR A 60 -0.32 11.03 -1.20
C TYR A 60 0.70 10.85 -0.07
N ARG A 61 0.30 11.09 1.19
CA ARG A 61 1.16 10.86 2.35
C ARG A 61 1.49 9.38 2.55
N ILE A 62 0.50 8.50 2.39
CA ILE A 62 0.72 7.04 2.46
C ILE A 62 1.66 6.58 1.36
N VAL A 63 1.49 7.10 0.14
CA VAL A 63 2.36 6.80 -0.99
C VAL A 63 3.81 7.20 -0.73
N ALA A 64 4.07 8.31 -0.04
CA ALA A 64 5.42 8.70 0.33
C ALA A 64 6.10 7.63 1.21
N GLU A 65 5.36 7.05 2.16
CA GLU A 65 5.87 5.97 3.00
C GLU A 65 6.02 4.63 2.25
N LEU A 66 5.14 4.33 1.30
CA LEU A 66 5.24 3.14 0.44
C LEU A 66 6.43 3.17 -0.53
N CYS A 67 7.04 4.33 -0.75
CA CYS A 67 8.20 4.51 -1.64
C CYS A 67 9.54 4.57 -0.89
N ARG A 68 9.53 4.51 0.44
CA ARG A 68 10.75 4.37 1.25
C ARG A 68 11.18 2.91 1.31
#